data_AF-A0A2M6WT38-F1
#
_entry.id   AF-A0A2M6WT38-F1
#
_cell.length_a   1.000
_cell.length_b   1.000
_cell.length_c   1.000
_cell.angle_alpha   90.00
_cell.angle_beta   90.00
_cell.angle_gamma   90.00
#
_symmetry.space_group_name_H-M   'P 1'
#
loop_
_entity.id
_entity.type
_entity.pdbx_description
1 polymer ?
#
loop_
_entity_poly.entity_id
_entity_poly.type
_entity_poly.pdbx_seq_one_letter_code
_entity_poly.pdbx_strand_id
1 'polypeptide(L)'
;MNINRRGLTTKQIFLGFTLLETLVIVVVVGVLASLATVSLSSARGRALDIKRLSEIRQLQNALDRYLNEYDFYPTDNQIIPGQPFLSSDGFKTYMAKVPMNPKSRSGGGCPDKEYVYRQGTEGKTYNINYCLIQGFADLVADNCVALPGLLCVQNDICSCEDNLKPCCGYCAVGSTCLP
;
A
#
# COMPACT_ATOMS: atom_id res chain seq x y z
N MET A 1 65.25 17.20 -43.17
CA MET A 1 64.07 18.08 -43.39
C MET A 1 63.18 17.93 -42.16
N ASN A 2 63.20 18.90 -41.24
CA ASN A 2 62.64 18.74 -39.89
C ASN A 2 61.35 19.58 -39.77
N ILE A 3 60.21 18.93 -39.57
CA ILE A 3 58.89 19.58 -39.56
C ILE A 3 58.50 19.86 -38.11
N ASN A 4 58.64 21.11 -37.67
CA ASN A 4 58.19 21.58 -36.36
C ASN A 4 56.66 21.69 -36.33
N ARG A 5 55.98 20.82 -35.57
CA ARG A 5 54.55 20.97 -35.25
C ARG A 5 54.40 21.97 -34.09
N ARG A 6 53.99 23.20 -34.39
CA ARG A 6 53.57 24.18 -33.38
C ARG A 6 52.20 23.75 -32.83
N GLY A 7 52.14 23.36 -31.56
CA GLY A 7 50.90 23.04 -30.87
C GLY A 7 50.02 24.29 -30.74
N LEU A 8 48.79 24.23 -31.26
CA LEU A 8 47.76 25.21 -30.99
C LEU A 8 47.20 24.97 -29.59
N THR A 9 47.52 25.86 -28.65
CA THR A 9 46.94 25.88 -27.32
C THR A 9 45.55 26.52 -27.38
N THR A 10 44.50 25.71 -27.27
CA THR A 10 43.11 26.20 -27.18
C THR A 10 42.92 27.02 -25.90
N LYS A 11 42.76 28.34 -26.04
CA LYS A 11 42.44 29.26 -24.95
C LYS A 11 41.01 28.99 -24.49
N GLN A 12 40.85 28.38 -23.32
CA GLN A 12 39.55 28.22 -22.65
C GLN A 12 39.04 29.59 -22.21
N ILE A 13 38.02 30.12 -22.90
CA ILE A 13 37.32 31.35 -22.49
C ILE A 13 36.26 30.94 -21.47
N PHE A 14 36.55 31.11 -20.17
CA PHE A 14 35.51 31.07 -19.15
C PHE A 14 34.73 32.39 -19.22
N LEU A 15 33.59 32.36 -19.92
CA LEU A 15 32.57 33.40 -19.80
C LEU A 15 31.92 33.25 -18.42
N GLY A 16 32.17 34.22 -17.53
CA GLY A 16 31.61 34.22 -16.18
C GLY A 16 30.12 34.54 -16.18
N PHE A 17 29.35 33.79 -15.38
CA PHE A 17 27.94 34.10 -15.10
C PHE A 17 27.80 35.43 -14.37
N THR A 18 26.77 36.22 -14.72
CA THR A 18 26.48 37.46 -14.00
C THR A 18 25.76 37.16 -12.67
N LEU A 19 25.97 38.00 -11.64
CA LEU A 19 25.32 37.82 -10.33
C LEU A 19 23.78 37.83 -10.43
N LEU A 20 23.25 38.66 -11.34
CA LEU A 20 21.82 38.77 -11.60
C LEU A 20 21.25 37.48 -12.20
N GLU A 21 22.00 36.85 -13.10
CA GLU A 21 21.58 35.64 -13.80
C GLU A 21 21.47 34.45 -12.84
N THR A 22 22.44 34.29 -11.93
CA THR A 22 22.34 33.27 -10.87
C THR A 22 21.22 33.59 -9.86
N LEU A 23 20.93 34.87 -9.59
CA LEU A 23 19.83 35.28 -8.70
C LEU A 23 18.46 34.87 -9.24
N VAL A 24 18.20 35.10 -10.54
CA VAL A 24 16.92 34.72 -11.16
C VAL A 24 16.78 33.19 -11.20
N ILE A 25 17.86 32.47 -11.47
CA ILE A 25 17.84 30.99 -11.54
C ILE A 25 17.43 30.38 -10.21
N VAL A 26 18.01 30.82 -9.08
CA VAL A 26 17.65 30.24 -7.78
C VAL A 26 16.20 30.54 -7.39
N VAL A 27 15.66 31.69 -7.80
CA VAL A 27 14.24 32.04 -7.59
C VAL A 27 13.33 31.11 -8.40
N VAL A 28 13.62 30.91 -9.68
CA VAL A 28 12.81 30.03 -10.55
C VAL A 28 12.89 28.57 -10.09
N VAL A 29 14.09 28.08 -9.74
CA VAL A 29 14.26 26.71 -9.20
C VAL A 29 13.50 26.54 -7.89
N GLY A 30 13.49 27.56 -7.01
CA GLY A 30 12.70 27.53 -5.77
C GLY A 30 11.19 27.38 -6.00
N VAL A 31 10.63 28.14 -6.94
CA VAL A 31 9.21 28.05 -7.31
C VAL A 31 8.89 26.68 -7.92
N LEU A 32 9.68 26.20 -8.87
CA LEU A 32 9.47 24.89 -9.50
C LEU A 32 9.61 23.74 -8.50
N ALA A 33 10.58 23.82 -7.59
CA ALA A 33 10.78 22.82 -6.55
C ALA A 33 9.58 22.74 -5.60
N SER A 34 8.99 23.88 -5.22
CA SER A 34 7.81 23.89 -4.34
C SER A 34 6.62 23.16 -4.95
N LEU A 35 6.31 23.40 -6.23
CA LEU A 35 5.20 22.76 -6.93
C LEU A 35 5.43 21.25 -7.14
N ALA A 36 6.68 20.84 -7.36
CA ALA A 36 7.05 19.43 -7.56
C ALA A 36 6.87 18.57 -6.28
N THR A 37 7.02 19.16 -5.09
CA THR A 37 6.87 18.39 -3.83
C THR A 37 5.43 17.96 -3.56
N VAL A 38 4.45 18.81 -3.87
CA VAL A 38 3.03 18.54 -3.63
C VAL A 38 2.54 17.40 -4.53
N SER A 39 2.88 17.42 -5.83
CA SER A 39 2.49 16.39 -6.79
C SER A 39 3.13 15.02 -6.51
N LEU A 40 4.37 15.00 -5.99
CA LEU A 40 5.05 13.77 -5.61
C LEU A 40 4.41 13.09 -4.39
N SER A 41 3.86 13.87 -3.46
CA SER A 41 3.22 13.33 -2.24
C SER A 41 1.93 12.54 -2.56
N SER A 42 1.08 13.05 -3.45
CA SER A 42 -0.16 12.39 -3.85
C SER A 42 0.10 11.15 -4.72
N ALA A 43 1.07 11.22 -5.64
CA ALA A 43 1.48 10.08 -6.45
C ALA A 43 2.01 8.91 -5.60
N ARG A 44 2.80 9.21 -4.56
CA ARG A 44 3.27 8.19 -3.60
C ARG A 44 2.12 7.55 -2.84
N GLY A 45 1.14 8.33 -2.37
CA GLY A 45 -0.04 7.81 -1.69
C GLY A 45 -0.81 6.79 -2.54
N ARG A 46 -1.09 7.13 -3.81
CA ARG A 46 -1.75 6.22 -4.75
C ARG A 46 -0.94 4.96 -5.06
N ALA A 47 0.38 5.09 -5.22
CA ALA A 47 1.26 3.94 -5.44
C ALA A 47 1.24 2.97 -4.25
N LEU A 48 1.18 3.50 -3.01
CA LEU A 48 1.01 2.69 -1.82
C LEU A 48 -0.35 1.98 -1.82
N ASP A 49 -1.44 2.68 -2.13
CA ASP A 49 -2.79 2.09 -2.18
C ASP A 49 -2.89 0.96 -3.21
N ILE A 50 -2.31 1.13 -4.41
CA ILE A 50 -2.21 0.06 -5.43
C ILE A 50 -1.44 -1.14 -4.87
N LYS A 51 -0.34 -0.89 -4.15
CA LYS A 51 0.44 -1.95 -3.52
C LYS A 51 -0.38 -2.70 -2.47
N ARG A 52 -1.14 -2.00 -1.62
CA ARG A 52 -2.05 -2.62 -0.63
C ARG A 52 -3.05 -3.54 -1.32
N LEU A 53 -3.74 -3.04 -2.35
CA LEU A 53 -4.73 -3.81 -3.10
C LEU A 53 -4.14 -5.07 -3.73
N SER A 54 -2.96 -4.97 -4.33
CA SER A 54 -2.25 -6.10 -4.93
C SER A 54 -1.83 -7.14 -3.88
N GLU A 55 -1.30 -6.69 -2.74
CA GLU A 55 -0.92 -7.54 -1.62
C GLU A 55 -2.12 -8.29 -1.04
N ILE A 56 -3.23 -7.60 -0.82
CA ILE A 56 -4.48 -8.21 -0.35
C ILE A 56 -4.99 -9.23 -1.38
N ARG A 57 -5.01 -8.91 -2.67
CA ARG A 57 -5.38 -9.86 -3.74
C ARG A 57 -4.54 -11.15 -3.69
N GLN A 58 -3.23 -11.02 -3.48
CA GLN A 58 -2.34 -12.18 -3.36
C GLN A 58 -2.67 -13.02 -2.13
N LEU A 59 -3.00 -12.36 -1.00
CA LEU A 59 -3.45 -13.05 0.20
C LEU A 59 -4.79 -13.77 -0.04
N GLN A 60 -5.76 -13.15 -0.72
CA GLN A 60 -7.04 -13.80 -1.08
C GLN A 60 -6.79 -15.09 -1.89
N ASN A 61 -5.95 -15.05 -2.92
CA ASN A 61 -5.61 -16.23 -3.70
C ASN A 61 -4.98 -17.35 -2.85
N ALA A 62 -4.17 -16.99 -1.85
CA ALA A 62 -3.59 -17.95 -0.91
C ALA A 62 -4.66 -18.56 0.02
N LEU A 63 -5.60 -17.74 0.49
CA LEU A 63 -6.74 -18.17 1.29
C LEU A 63 -7.67 -19.10 0.50
N ASP A 64 -7.96 -18.79 -0.75
CA ASP A 64 -8.81 -19.62 -1.63
C ASP A 64 -8.15 -20.98 -1.91
N ARG A 65 -6.83 -21.01 -2.05
CA ARG A 65 -6.08 -22.28 -2.14
C ARG A 65 -6.18 -23.11 -0.87
N TYR A 66 -6.17 -22.48 0.30
CA TYR A 66 -6.34 -23.17 1.58
C TYR A 66 -7.78 -23.70 1.71
N LEU A 67 -8.78 -22.90 1.35
CA LEU A 67 -10.19 -23.30 1.32
C LEU A 67 -10.40 -24.53 0.43
N ASN A 68 -9.80 -24.56 -0.77
CA ASN A 68 -9.94 -25.69 -1.69
C ASN A 68 -9.39 -27.02 -1.15
N GLU A 69 -8.52 -26.98 -0.13
CA GLU A 69 -7.89 -28.17 0.42
C GLU A 69 -8.53 -28.62 1.74
N TYR A 70 -8.89 -27.66 2.59
CA TYR A 70 -9.40 -27.94 3.94
C TYR A 70 -10.91 -27.70 4.07
N ASP A 71 -11.58 -27.18 3.04
CA ASP A 71 -12.99 -26.77 3.04
C ASP A 71 -13.34 -25.64 4.04
N PHE A 72 -12.35 -25.06 4.73
CA PHE A 72 -12.52 -23.87 5.56
C PHE A 72 -11.35 -22.91 5.38
N TYR A 73 -11.55 -21.62 5.60
CA TYR A 73 -10.52 -20.61 5.68
C TYR A 73 -9.71 -20.76 6.98
N PRO A 74 -8.44 -20.36 7.02
CA PRO A 74 -7.59 -20.52 8.20
C PRO A 74 -8.11 -19.71 9.39
N THR A 75 -7.71 -20.13 10.59
CA THR A 75 -7.99 -19.39 11.83
C THR A 75 -7.13 -18.13 11.92
N ASP A 76 -7.56 -17.16 12.74
CA ASP A 76 -6.88 -15.87 12.93
C ASP A 76 -5.39 -16.02 13.30
N ASN A 77 -5.06 -17.07 14.05
CA ASN A 77 -3.69 -17.34 14.50
C ASN A 77 -2.74 -17.79 13.38
N GLN A 78 -3.25 -18.19 12.22
CA GLN A 78 -2.44 -18.61 11.08
C GLN A 78 -2.12 -17.45 10.13
N ILE A 79 -2.88 -16.35 10.18
CA ILE A 79 -2.71 -15.17 9.33
C ILE A 79 -2.13 -14.04 10.16
N ILE A 80 -0.82 -14.09 10.36
CA ILE A 80 -0.08 -13.08 11.12
C ILE A 80 0.75 -12.23 10.14
N PRO A 81 0.53 -10.90 10.06
CA PRO A 81 1.31 -10.03 9.19
C PRO A 81 2.83 -10.21 9.40
N GLY A 82 3.54 -10.43 8.30
CA GLY A 82 4.98 -10.61 8.29
C GLY A 82 5.48 -12.03 8.58
N GLN A 83 4.61 -12.96 8.95
CA GLN A 83 4.93 -14.39 9.13
C GLN A 83 4.55 -15.20 7.88
N PRO A 84 5.10 -16.42 7.68
CA PRO A 84 4.63 -17.31 6.64
C PRO A 84 3.20 -17.80 6.93
N PHE A 85 2.38 -17.87 5.90
CA PHE A 85 1.08 -18.54 5.96
C PHE A 85 1.27 -20.02 5.61
N LEU A 86 1.14 -20.87 6.61
CA LEU A 86 1.31 -22.32 6.52
C LEU A 86 -0.02 -23.06 6.73
N SER A 87 -0.07 -24.30 6.27
CA SER A 87 -1.10 -25.27 6.66
C SER A 87 -1.14 -25.46 8.18
N SER A 88 -2.28 -25.92 8.71
CA SER A 88 -2.43 -26.33 10.11
C SER A 88 -1.37 -27.35 10.56
N ASP A 89 -0.91 -28.20 9.63
CA ASP A 89 0.11 -29.21 9.90
C ASP A 89 1.54 -28.67 9.71
N GLY A 90 1.70 -27.44 9.21
CA GLY A 90 2.99 -26.79 8.98
C GLY A 90 3.75 -27.28 7.74
N PHE A 91 3.31 -28.34 7.05
CA PHE A 91 4.03 -28.93 5.92
C PHE A 91 3.87 -28.18 4.59
N LYS A 92 2.78 -27.43 4.42
CA LYS A 92 2.49 -26.70 3.19
C LYS A 92 2.54 -25.20 3.42
N THR A 93 3.26 -24.50 2.55
CA THR A 93 3.33 -23.03 2.55
C THR A 93 2.38 -22.46 1.51
N TYR A 94 1.39 -21.68 1.94
CA TYR A 94 0.48 -20.97 1.04
C TYR A 94 1.03 -19.62 0.64
N MET A 95 1.73 -18.95 1.56
CA MET A 95 2.40 -17.68 1.30
C MET A 95 3.66 -17.59 2.14
N ALA A 96 4.79 -17.23 1.52
CA ALA A 96 6.07 -17.13 2.24
C ALA A 96 6.05 -16.02 3.31
N LYS A 97 5.28 -14.97 3.07
CA LYS A 97 5.11 -13.87 4.00
C LYS A 97 3.73 -13.23 3.80
N VAL A 98 2.92 -13.23 4.85
CA VAL A 98 1.68 -12.45 4.89
C VAL A 98 2.06 -10.97 4.76
N PRO A 99 1.43 -10.23 3.83
CA PRO A 99 1.74 -8.82 3.61
C PRO A 99 1.62 -7.98 4.88
N MET A 100 2.43 -6.93 4.93
CA MET A 100 2.43 -5.95 6.01
C MET A 100 2.07 -4.59 5.42
N ASN A 101 1.24 -3.83 6.12
CA ASN A 101 0.87 -2.48 5.77
C ASN A 101 2.13 -1.59 5.67
N PRO A 102 2.42 -1.03 4.48
CA PRO A 102 3.60 -0.21 4.25
C PRO A 102 3.74 0.95 5.25
N LYS A 103 4.98 1.29 5.64
CA LYS A 103 5.27 2.47 6.48
C LYS A 103 4.77 3.73 5.75
N SER A 104 4.13 4.63 6.50
CA SER A 104 3.08 5.58 6.06
C SER A 104 1.67 4.98 6.17
N ARG A 105 1.32 4.54 7.37
CA ARG A 105 0.02 3.92 7.68
C ARG A 105 -1.07 4.94 8.04
N SER A 106 -0.68 6.19 8.32
CA SER A 106 -1.59 7.27 8.74
C SER A 106 -1.78 8.27 7.62
N GLY A 107 -3.05 8.52 7.28
CA GLY A 107 -3.53 9.49 6.30
C GLY A 107 -4.98 9.17 5.93
N GLY A 108 -5.80 10.18 5.66
CA GLY A 108 -7.20 9.97 5.24
C GLY A 108 -8.13 9.34 6.29
N GLY A 109 -7.83 9.43 7.60
CA GLY A 109 -8.64 8.81 8.65
C GLY A 109 -8.22 7.38 9.05
N CYS A 110 -7.21 6.81 8.39
CA CYS A 110 -6.68 5.49 8.70
C CYS A 110 -5.94 5.44 10.05
N PRO A 111 -6.22 4.45 10.93
CA PRO A 111 -5.42 4.23 12.12
C PRO A 111 -4.10 3.51 11.80
N ASP A 112 -3.10 3.74 12.64
CA ASP A 112 -1.77 3.12 12.50
C ASP A 112 -1.77 1.65 12.95
N LYS A 113 -2.34 0.79 12.13
CA LYS A 113 -2.46 -0.65 12.39
C LYS A 113 -2.11 -1.46 11.15
N GLU A 114 -1.67 -2.70 11.42
CA GLU A 114 -1.45 -3.71 10.39
C GLU A 114 -2.79 -4.25 9.84
N TYR A 115 -2.73 -5.00 8.74
CA TYR A 115 -3.91 -5.68 8.23
C TYR A 115 -4.45 -6.66 9.27
N VAL A 116 -5.76 -6.62 9.50
CA VAL A 116 -6.43 -7.50 10.47
C VAL A 116 -7.29 -8.48 9.71
N TYR A 117 -6.87 -9.74 9.72
CA TYR A 117 -7.68 -10.86 9.25
C TYR A 117 -8.57 -11.37 10.39
N ARG A 118 -9.83 -11.66 10.09
CA ARG A 118 -10.71 -12.47 10.95
C ARG A 118 -11.44 -13.51 10.13
N GLN A 119 -11.41 -14.74 10.62
CA GLN A 119 -12.22 -15.83 10.13
C GLN A 119 -13.68 -15.59 10.55
N GLY A 120 -14.61 -15.79 9.64
CA GLY A 120 -16.04 -15.74 9.94
C GLY A 120 -16.62 -17.09 10.36
N THR A 121 -17.95 -17.17 10.41
CA THR A 121 -18.68 -18.34 10.90
C THR A 121 -18.34 -19.60 10.11
N GLU A 122 -18.12 -20.68 10.86
CA GLU A 122 -17.83 -22.02 10.34
C GLU A 122 -16.61 -22.08 9.41
N GLY A 123 -15.75 -21.05 9.43
CA GLY A 123 -14.62 -20.93 8.53
C GLY A 123 -15.00 -20.79 7.05
N LYS A 124 -16.24 -20.44 6.72
CA LYS A 124 -16.69 -20.33 5.31
C LYS A 124 -16.53 -18.94 4.72
N THR A 125 -16.27 -17.95 5.56
CA THR A 125 -16.05 -16.56 5.16
C THR A 125 -14.88 -15.98 5.96
N TYR A 126 -14.39 -14.83 5.53
CA TYR A 126 -13.39 -14.06 6.25
C TYR A 126 -13.54 -12.58 5.92
N ASN A 127 -12.98 -11.74 6.78
CA ASN A 127 -12.80 -10.33 6.50
C ASN A 127 -11.33 -9.94 6.70
N ILE A 128 -10.78 -9.11 5.80
CA ILE A 128 -9.47 -8.48 5.99
C ILE A 128 -9.67 -6.98 6.02
N ASN A 129 -9.40 -6.38 7.17
CA ASN A 129 -9.48 -4.95 7.37
C ASN A 129 -8.16 -4.29 7.00
N TYR A 130 -8.23 -3.32 6.09
CA TYR A 130 -7.13 -2.45 5.69
C TYR A 130 -7.67 -1.05 5.35
N CYS A 131 -6.80 -0.13 4.97
CA CYS A 131 -7.22 1.25 4.73
C CYS A 131 -6.46 1.87 3.55
N LEU A 132 -7.12 2.76 2.81
CA LEU A 132 -6.57 3.50 1.68
C LEU A 132 -6.31 4.96 2.06
N ILE A 133 -5.18 5.52 1.63
CA ILE A 133 -4.75 6.87 2.05
C ILE A 133 -5.29 7.97 1.13
N GLN A 134 -5.24 7.74 -0.18
CA GLN A 134 -5.65 8.70 -1.20
C GLN A 134 -6.85 8.20 -2.01
N GLY A 135 -7.14 6.90 -1.93
CA GLY A 135 -8.12 6.26 -2.79
C GLY A 135 -7.54 5.95 -4.17
N PHE A 136 -8.19 5.04 -4.88
CA PHE A 136 -7.77 4.60 -6.22
C PHE A 136 -8.98 4.22 -7.06
N ALA A 137 -9.04 4.71 -8.30
CA ALA A 137 -10.21 4.59 -9.17
C ALA A 137 -11.48 5.06 -8.44
N ASP A 138 -12.48 4.18 -8.27
CA ASP A 138 -13.74 4.48 -7.58
C ASP A 138 -13.64 4.31 -6.06
N LEU A 139 -12.47 3.93 -5.53
CA LEU A 139 -12.26 3.75 -4.10
C LEU A 139 -11.83 5.07 -3.44
N VAL A 140 -12.52 5.41 -2.36
CA VAL A 140 -12.25 6.59 -1.52
C VAL A 140 -11.16 6.26 -0.51
N ALA A 141 -10.45 7.28 -0.04
CA ALA A 141 -9.50 7.20 1.07
C ALA A 141 -10.23 6.92 2.40
N ASP A 142 -10.51 5.64 2.67
CA ASP A 142 -11.16 5.20 3.89
C ASP A 142 -10.81 3.73 4.19
N ASN A 143 -11.36 3.19 5.27
CA ASN A 143 -11.32 1.78 5.60
C ASN A 143 -11.95 0.95 4.48
N CYS A 144 -11.25 -0.14 4.15
CA CYS A 144 -11.67 -1.14 3.20
C CYS A 144 -11.70 -2.50 3.88
N VAL A 145 -12.74 -3.27 3.60
CA VAL A 145 -12.81 -4.67 3.99
C VAL A 145 -12.75 -5.56 2.77
N ALA A 146 -11.77 -6.45 2.72
CA ALA A 146 -11.76 -7.52 1.74
C ALA A 146 -12.57 -8.72 2.24
N LEU A 147 -13.41 -9.25 1.38
CA LEU A 147 -14.23 -10.45 1.58
C LEU A 147 -13.87 -11.49 0.49
N PRO A 148 -14.30 -12.75 0.60
CA PRO A 148 -14.15 -13.72 -0.48
C PRO A 148 -14.61 -13.15 -1.83
N GLY A 149 -13.69 -13.07 -2.80
CA GLY A 149 -13.96 -12.54 -4.14
C GLY A 149 -14.05 -11.02 -4.28
N LEU A 150 -14.17 -10.26 -3.18
CA LEU A 150 -14.31 -8.80 -3.19
C LEU A 150 -13.12 -8.11 -2.51
N LEU A 151 -12.50 -7.16 -3.18
CA LEU A 151 -11.28 -6.52 -2.68
C LEU A 151 -11.53 -5.45 -1.62
N CYS A 152 -12.55 -4.61 -1.80
CA CYS A 152 -12.88 -3.54 -0.86
C CYS A 152 -14.40 -3.35 -0.80
N VAL A 153 -14.94 -3.43 0.41
CA VAL A 153 -16.22 -2.87 0.82
C VAL A 153 -15.93 -1.65 1.69
N GLN A 154 -16.51 -0.51 1.35
CA GLN A 154 -16.39 0.74 2.12
C GLN A 154 -17.47 0.87 3.20
N ASN A 155 -17.27 1.82 4.11
CA ASN A 155 -18.07 2.06 5.33
C ASN A 155 -19.59 2.15 5.14
N ASP A 156 -20.10 2.62 4.00
CA ASP A 156 -21.56 2.70 3.79
C ASP A 156 -22.25 1.31 3.75
N ILE A 157 -21.49 0.24 3.51
CA ILE A 157 -22.01 -1.12 3.28
C ILE A 157 -21.59 -2.09 4.40
N CYS A 158 -20.80 -1.64 5.39
CA CYS A 158 -20.26 -2.47 6.48
C CYS A 158 -20.54 -1.84 7.86
N SER A 159 -20.52 -2.60 8.97
CA SER A 159 -20.86 -2.09 10.33
C SER A 159 -20.18 -2.93 11.41
N CYS A 160 -19.93 -2.34 12.60
CA CYS A 160 -19.50 -3.08 13.80
C CYS A 160 -20.66 -3.40 14.75
N GLU A 161 -21.86 -2.87 14.49
CA GLU A 161 -23.01 -2.93 15.41
C GLU A 161 -24.20 -3.70 14.81
N ASP A 162 -24.19 -3.95 13.50
CA ASP A 162 -25.28 -4.62 12.79
C ASP A 162 -24.93 -6.04 12.33
N ASN A 163 -25.74 -7.02 12.73
CA ASN A 163 -25.61 -8.42 12.31
C ASN A 163 -26.01 -8.64 10.82
N LEU A 164 -26.23 -7.58 10.05
CA LEU A 164 -26.60 -7.62 8.62
C LEU A 164 -25.47 -7.17 7.70
N LYS A 165 -24.39 -6.63 8.24
CA LYS A 165 -23.28 -6.04 7.48
C LYS A 165 -21.94 -6.62 7.95
N PRO A 166 -20.96 -6.81 7.05
CA PRO A 166 -19.65 -7.35 7.44
C PRO A 166 -18.94 -6.41 8.42
N CYS A 167 -18.13 -6.97 9.31
CA CYS A 167 -17.32 -6.18 10.23
C CYS A 167 -16.32 -5.29 9.47
N CYS A 168 -16.40 -3.97 9.65
CA CYS A 168 -15.43 -3.04 9.07
C CYS A 168 -14.81 -2.07 10.06
N GLY A 169 -13.53 -1.77 9.81
CA GLY A 169 -12.71 -1.01 10.73
C GLY A 169 -12.20 -1.87 11.87
N TYR A 170 -11.83 -1.24 12.98
CA TYR A 170 -11.23 -1.91 14.12
C TYR A 170 -12.28 -2.15 15.19
N CYS A 171 -13.24 -3.02 14.86
CA CYS A 171 -14.34 -3.36 15.75
C CYS A 171 -13.82 -3.96 17.08
N ALA A 172 -14.48 -3.57 18.17
CA ALA A 172 -14.16 -4.05 19.52
C ALA A 172 -14.40 -5.58 19.64
N VAL A 173 -13.75 -6.20 20.63
CA VAL A 173 -14.01 -7.61 20.95
C VAL A 173 -15.48 -7.74 21.41
N GLY A 174 -16.26 -8.63 20.78
CA GLY A 174 -17.70 -8.80 21.07
C GLY A 174 -18.66 -8.02 20.16
N SER A 175 -18.16 -7.44 19.05
CA SER A 175 -19.00 -6.75 18.05
C SER A 175 -19.99 -7.70 17.39
N THR A 176 -21.19 -7.20 17.09
CA THR A 176 -22.34 -7.96 16.56
C THR A 176 -22.48 -7.79 15.05
N CYS A 177 -21.39 -7.97 14.31
CA CYS A 177 -21.38 -7.81 12.85
C CYS A 177 -21.43 -9.16 12.13
N LEU A 178 -21.79 -9.16 10.83
CA LEU A 178 -21.70 -10.39 10.03
C LEU A 178 -20.23 -10.87 10.05
N PRO A 179 -20.02 -12.15 10.36
CA PRO A 179 -18.70 -12.77 10.36
C PRO A 179 -18.00 -12.67 8.99
#